data_AF-A0A4Q4CL88-F1
#
_entry.id   AF-A0A4Q4CL88-F1
#
_cell.length_a   1.000
_cell.length_b   1.000
_cell.length_c   1.000
_cell.angle_alpha   90.00
_cell.angle_beta   90.00
_cell.angle_gamma   90.00
#
_symmetry.space_group_name_H-M   'P 1'
#
loop_
_entity.id
_entity.type
_entity.pdbx_description
1 polymer ?
#
loop_
_entity_poly.entity_id
_entity_poly.type
_entity_poly.pdbx_seq_one_letter_code
_entity_poly.pdbx_strand_id
1 'polypeptide(L)'
;MTSQAGESTGFTPEELETALRVLGEAKYLGEEDDAYVALRRACGSFYKDVKKERRKAKRAQVAEADRSVVESTATGSARRIDDETAGIPLVSQVRGASAGELLVPRSCYICKQKYTVVDAFYHQLCPDCAASSHAKRDARTDLTGRRALLTGGRAKIGMYIALRLLRDGAHLTITTRFPRDAVRRFRSMPDAEPVRQPQDRP
;
A
#
# COMPACT_ATOMS: atom_id res chain seq x y z
N MET A 1 -23.33 -18.67 -48.82
CA MET A 1 -22.68 -17.39 -48.47
C MET A 1 -23.60 -16.63 -47.53
N THR A 2 -23.54 -16.98 -46.25
CA THR A 2 -24.34 -16.38 -45.17
C THR A 2 -23.52 -15.21 -44.63
N SER A 3 -23.79 -14.00 -45.12
CA SER A 3 -23.19 -12.79 -44.58
C SER A 3 -24.01 -12.34 -43.37
N GLN A 4 -23.40 -12.46 -42.19
CA GLN A 4 -23.91 -11.93 -40.94
C GLN A 4 -24.02 -10.40 -41.04
N ALA A 5 -25.21 -9.86 -40.76
CA ALA A 5 -25.39 -8.43 -40.51
C ALA A 5 -24.93 -8.15 -39.08
N GLY A 6 -23.92 -7.30 -38.94
CA GLY A 6 -23.37 -6.89 -37.65
C GLY A 6 -24.41 -6.16 -36.81
N GLU A 7 -24.42 -6.48 -35.52
CA GLU A 7 -25.16 -5.76 -34.47
C GLU A 7 -24.84 -4.27 -34.50
N SER A 8 -25.81 -3.47 -34.95
CA SER A 8 -25.80 -2.02 -34.79
C SER A 8 -26.04 -1.68 -33.32
N THR A 9 -24.96 -1.42 -32.60
CA THR A 9 -24.98 -0.96 -31.20
C THR A 9 -25.31 0.55 -31.12
N GLY A 10 -26.41 0.97 -31.75
CA GLY A 10 -26.86 2.37 -31.75
C GLY A 10 -28.23 2.57 -32.40
N PHE A 11 -28.94 3.61 -31.96
CA PHE A 11 -30.24 4.06 -32.48
C PHE A 11 -30.07 4.72 -33.85
N THR A 12 -31.08 4.65 -34.72
CA THR A 12 -31.09 5.37 -36.00
C THR A 12 -31.30 6.88 -35.79
N PRO A 13 -30.93 7.74 -36.76
CA PRO A 13 -31.21 9.18 -36.68
C PRO A 13 -32.70 9.51 -36.47
N GLU A 14 -33.59 8.74 -37.12
CA GLU A 14 -35.04 8.92 -37.02
C GLU A 14 -35.59 8.55 -35.63
N GLU A 15 -35.02 7.50 -35.02
CA GLU A 15 -35.35 7.09 -33.64
C GLU A 15 -34.90 8.16 -32.63
N LEU A 16 -33.71 8.74 -32.82
CA LEU A 16 -33.20 9.83 -31.99
C LEU A 16 -34.05 11.10 -32.13
N GLU A 17 -34.43 11.47 -33.36
CA GLU A 17 -35.30 12.61 -33.63
C GLU A 17 -36.66 12.43 -32.94
N THR A 18 -37.24 11.23 -33.04
CA THR A 18 -38.50 10.89 -32.36
C THR A 18 -38.35 11.00 -30.85
N ALA A 19 -37.26 10.48 -30.26
CA ALA A 19 -37.02 10.57 -28.82
C ALA A 19 -36.86 12.03 -28.34
N LEU A 20 -36.14 12.87 -29.08
CA LEU A 20 -35.96 14.28 -28.75
C LEU A 20 -37.29 15.06 -28.86
N ARG A 21 -38.11 14.77 -29.87
CA ARG A 21 -39.45 15.35 -30.00
C ARG A 21 -40.34 15.00 -28.80
N VAL A 22 -40.41 13.71 -28.44
CA VAL A 22 -41.17 13.24 -27.27
C VAL A 22 -40.70 13.90 -25.97
N LEU A 23 -39.38 14.02 -25.76
CA LEU A 23 -38.83 14.73 -24.60
C LEU A 23 -39.16 16.23 -24.60
N GLY A 24 -39.19 16.86 -25.78
CA GLY A 24 -39.57 18.26 -25.95
C GLY A 24 -41.05 18.54 -25.65
N GLU A 25 -41.92 17.56 -25.93
CA GLU A 25 -43.36 17.60 -25.63
C GLU A 25 -43.65 17.28 -24.15
N ALA A 26 -42.85 16.40 -23.54
CA ALA A 26 -43.04 15.97 -22.15
C ALA A 26 -43.07 17.11 -21.12
N LYS A 27 -42.46 18.26 -21.41
CA LYS A 27 -42.49 19.44 -20.52
C LYS A 27 -43.89 20.07 -20.33
N TYR A 28 -44.85 19.70 -21.18
CA TYR A 28 -46.24 20.18 -21.09
C TYR A 28 -47.15 19.21 -20.34
N LEU A 29 -46.65 18.03 -19.96
CA LEU A 29 -47.38 17.08 -19.12
C LEU A 29 -47.38 17.55 -17.65
N GLY A 30 -48.40 17.14 -16.90
CA GLY A 30 -48.46 17.39 -15.46
C GLY A 30 -47.41 16.60 -14.69
N GLU A 31 -46.98 17.08 -13.52
CA GLU A 31 -45.89 16.45 -12.75
C GLU A 31 -46.21 15.03 -12.25
N GLU A 32 -47.50 14.73 -12.06
CA GLU A 32 -48.04 13.44 -11.62
C GLU A 32 -48.39 12.50 -12.79
N ASP A 33 -48.21 12.94 -14.04
CA ASP A 33 -48.50 12.12 -15.22
C ASP A 33 -47.53 10.92 -15.33
N ASP A 34 -48.08 9.73 -15.56
CA ASP A 34 -47.31 8.49 -15.59
C ASP A 34 -46.21 8.50 -16.68
N ALA A 35 -46.50 9.08 -17.85
CA ALA A 35 -45.53 9.19 -18.94
C ALA A 35 -44.44 10.22 -18.61
N TYR A 36 -44.79 11.34 -17.97
CA TYR A 36 -43.81 12.31 -17.48
C TYR A 36 -42.88 11.70 -16.42
N VAL A 37 -43.43 10.97 -15.45
CA VAL A 37 -42.65 10.29 -14.40
C VAL A 37 -41.71 9.23 -14.99
N ALA A 38 -42.19 8.44 -15.96
CA ALA A 38 -41.37 7.45 -16.66
C ALA A 38 -40.20 8.11 -17.41
N LEU A 39 -40.47 9.14 -18.22
CA LEU A 39 -39.44 9.88 -18.96
C LEU A 39 -38.43 10.57 -18.03
N ARG A 40 -38.90 11.18 -16.93
CA ARG A 40 -38.05 11.82 -15.93
C ARG A 40 -37.12 10.81 -15.25
N ARG A 41 -37.61 9.61 -14.90
CA ARG A 41 -36.79 8.55 -14.30
C ARG A 41 -35.73 8.04 -15.28
N ALA A 42 -36.12 7.81 -16.54
CA ALA A 42 -35.20 7.38 -17.60
C ALA A 42 -34.12 8.43 -17.91
N CYS A 43 -34.47 9.72 -18.03
CA CYS A 43 -33.48 10.78 -18.20
C CYS A 43 -32.58 10.94 -16.97
N GLY A 44 -33.16 10.75 -15.79
CA GLY A 44 -32.45 10.82 -14.52
C GLY A 44 -31.39 9.74 -14.35
N SER A 45 -31.57 8.53 -14.91
CA SER A 45 -30.53 7.49 -14.86
C SER A 45 -29.32 7.87 -15.69
N PHE A 46 -29.49 8.38 -16.92
CA PHE A 46 -28.37 8.81 -17.77
C PHE A 46 -27.49 9.87 -17.09
N TYR A 47 -28.11 10.89 -16.48
CA TYR A 47 -27.35 11.93 -15.78
C TYR A 47 -26.62 11.37 -14.54
N LYS A 48 -27.26 10.47 -13.79
CA LYS A 48 -26.65 9.80 -12.64
C LYS A 48 -25.48 8.91 -13.06
N ASP A 49 -25.60 8.21 -14.18
CA ASP A 49 -24.56 7.34 -14.72
C ASP A 49 -23.35 8.15 -15.18
N VAL A 50 -23.55 9.23 -15.95
CA VAL A 50 -22.45 10.13 -16.33
C VAL A 50 -21.76 10.73 -15.09
N LYS A 51 -22.53 11.15 -14.09
CA LYS A 51 -21.98 11.67 -12.83
C LYS A 51 -21.21 10.61 -12.05
N LYS A 52 -21.69 9.37 -12.03
CA LYS A 52 -21.04 8.22 -11.40
C LYS A 52 -19.72 7.88 -12.10
N GLU A 53 -19.72 7.80 -13.43
CA GLU A 53 -18.52 7.51 -14.22
C GLU A 53 -17.48 8.63 -14.10
N ARG A 54 -17.89 9.91 -14.15
CA ARG A 54 -16.96 11.04 -13.89
C ARG A 54 -16.32 10.96 -12.50
N ARG A 55 -17.11 10.64 -11.46
CA ARG A 55 -16.58 10.46 -10.10
C ARG A 55 -15.63 9.28 -10.00
N LYS A 56 -15.95 8.16 -10.65
CA LYS A 56 -15.11 6.95 -10.71
C LYS A 56 -13.78 7.25 -11.41
N ALA A 57 -13.83 7.89 -12.58
CA ALA A 57 -12.65 8.30 -13.33
C ALA A 57 -11.75 9.23 -12.52
N LYS A 58 -12.34 10.24 -11.85
CA LYS A 58 -11.57 11.16 -11.00
C LYS A 58 -10.91 10.44 -9.81
N ARG A 59 -11.64 9.53 -9.15
CA ARG A 59 -11.09 8.70 -8.06
C ARG A 59 -9.97 7.78 -8.53
N ALA A 60 -10.11 7.19 -9.72
CA ALA A 60 -9.08 6.34 -10.31
C ALA A 60 -7.80 7.15 -10.62
N GLN A 61 -7.95 8.35 -11.18
CA GLN A 61 -6.81 9.25 -11.43
C GLN A 61 -6.07 9.60 -10.13
N VAL A 62 -6.82 9.95 -9.08
CA VAL A 62 -6.24 10.27 -7.77
C VAL A 62 -5.55 9.06 -7.16
N ALA A 63 -6.19 7.90 -7.18
CA ALA A 63 -5.65 6.67 -6.63
C ALA A 63 -4.36 6.23 -7.36
N GLU A 64 -4.30 6.42 -8.68
CA GLU A 64 -3.12 6.08 -9.47
C GLU A 64 -1.94 7.03 -9.18
N ALA A 65 -2.20 8.35 -9.08
CA ALA A 65 -1.18 9.30 -8.69
C ALA A 65 -0.63 9.00 -7.29
N ASP A 66 -1.49 8.80 -6.30
CA ASP A 66 -1.08 8.48 -4.93
C ASP A 66 -0.35 7.12 -4.85
N ARG A 67 -0.77 6.13 -5.66
CA ARG A 67 -0.10 4.84 -5.76
C ARG A 67 1.33 4.99 -6.28
N SER A 68 1.53 5.79 -7.33
CA SER A 68 2.86 5.99 -7.90
C SER A 68 3.85 6.57 -6.87
N VAL A 69 3.40 7.50 -6.03
CA VAL A 69 4.19 8.06 -4.92
C VAL A 69 4.53 6.96 -3.91
N VAL A 70 3.53 6.17 -3.47
CA VAL A 70 3.74 5.11 -2.47
C VAL A 70 4.68 4.02 -2.99
N GLU A 71 4.52 3.58 -4.23
CA GLU A 71 5.33 2.52 -4.84
C GLU A 71 6.80 2.92 -5.03
N SER A 72 7.09 4.22 -5.12
CA SER A 72 8.46 4.73 -5.20
C SER A 72 9.21 4.66 -3.85
N THR A 73 8.48 4.58 -2.73
CA THR A 73 9.09 4.50 -1.39
C THR A 73 9.70 3.14 -1.08
N ALA A 74 10.70 3.11 -0.19
CA ALA A 74 11.33 1.84 0.23
C ALA A 74 10.33 0.85 0.85
N THR A 75 9.42 1.34 1.71
CA THR A 75 8.49 0.47 2.46
C THR A 75 7.18 0.18 1.73
N GLY A 76 6.84 0.98 0.72
CA GLY A 76 5.62 0.86 -0.10
C GLY A 76 5.85 0.26 -1.49
N SER A 77 7.11 0.05 -1.88
CA SER A 77 7.44 -0.59 -3.16
C SER A 77 6.88 -2.00 -3.28
N ALA A 78 6.27 -2.31 -4.43
CA ALA A 78 5.85 -3.67 -4.78
C ALA A 78 7.03 -4.67 -4.84
N ARG A 79 8.27 -4.16 -4.99
CA ARG A 79 9.50 -4.97 -4.98
C ARG A 79 10.05 -5.19 -3.58
N ARG A 80 9.36 -4.77 -2.53
CA ARG A 80 9.78 -5.01 -1.14
C ARG A 80 9.80 -6.52 -0.88
N ILE A 81 10.99 -7.07 -0.84
CA ILE A 81 11.28 -8.43 -0.38
C ILE A 81 11.93 -8.29 1.00
N ASP A 82 11.22 -8.72 2.04
CA ASP A 82 11.74 -8.80 3.42
C ASP A 82 12.51 -10.13 3.54
N ASP A 83 13.76 -10.15 3.04
CA ASP A 83 14.68 -11.28 3.17
C ASP A 83 15.89 -10.91 4.03
N GLU A 84 15.75 -11.26 5.30
CA GLU A 84 16.67 -10.92 6.39
C GLU A 84 17.98 -11.71 6.29
N THR A 85 17.94 -12.81 5.56
CA THR A 85 19.08 -13.70 5.34
C THR A 85 19.94 -13.29 4.16
N ALA A 86 19.34 -12.64 3.16
CA ALA A 86 20.07 -12.10 2.02
C ALA A 86 20.76 -10.76 2.36
N GLY A 87 20.40 -10.13 3.49
CA GLY A 87 20.98 -8.86 3.94
C GLY A 87 20.69 -7.70 2.98
N ILE A 88 19.66 -7.83 2.13
CA ILE A 88 19.31 -6.81 1.14
C ILE A 88 18.66 -5.64 1.88
N PRO A 89 19.29 -4.46 1.94
CA PRO A 89 18.69 -3.32 2.61
C PRO A 89 17.45 -2.88 1.85
N LEU A 90 16.38 -2.57 2.59
CA LEU A 90 15.25 -1.84 2.01
C LEU A 90 15.77 -0.46 1.58
N VAL A 91 15.77 -0.20 0.28
CA VAL A 91 16.20 1.07 -0.31
C VAL A 91 15.05 1.73 -1.04
N SER A 92 15.01 3.06 -0.98
CA SER A 92 14.10 3.85 -1.80
C SER A 92 14.61 3.89 -3.24
N GLN A 93 13.69 3.95 -4.21
CA GLN A 93 14.05 4.24 -5.60
C GLN A 93 14.17 5.74 -5.87
N VAL A 94 13.75 6.57 -4.91
CA VAL A 94 13.74 8.03 -5.03
C VAL A 94 15.08 8.61 -4.59
N ARG A 95 15.53 9.63 -5.32
CA ARG A 95 16.69 10.44 -4.92
C ARG A 95 16.21 11.56 -4.01
N GLY A 96 16.73 11.61 -2.79
CA GLY A 96 16.39 12.64 -1.79
C GLY A 96 15.50 12.12 -0.66
N ALA A 97 15.04 13.04 0.19
CA ALA A 97 14.33 12.72 1.43
C ALA A 97 12.83 12.43 1.24
N SER A 98 12.22 12.87 0.14
CA SER A 98 10.78 12.72 -0.12
C SER A 98 10.50 11.98 -1.43
N ALA A 99 9.46 11.15 -1.41
CA ALA A 99 8.91 10.45 -2.57
C ALA A 99 7.89 11.27 -3.38
N GLY A 100 7.52 12.46 -2.91
CA GLY A 100 6.50 13.32 -3.53
C GLY A 100 5.33 13.61 -2.59
N GLU A 101 4.26 14.16 -3.17
CA GLU A 101 3.05 14.57 -2.45
C GLU A 101 1.82 13.78 -2.90
N LEU A 102 1.00 13.37 -1.93
CA LEU A 102 -0.30 12.77 -2.16
C LEU A 102 -1.34 13.84 -2.47
N LEU A 103 -2.23 13.54 -3.42
CA LEU A 103 -3.40 14.35 -3.74
C LEU A 103 -4.46 14.27 -2.62
N VAL A 104 -4.53 13.13 -1.91
CA VAL A 104 -5.42 12.96 -0.76
C VAL A 104 -4.61 12.75 0.52
N PRO A 105 -4.83 13.56 1.57
CA PRO A 105 -4.07 13.44 2.80
C PRO A 105 -4.34 12.11 3.52
N ARG A 106 -3.27 11.44 3.96
CA ARG A 106 -3.32 10.21 4.75
C ARG A 106 -3.06 10.49 6.22
N SER A 107 -3.52 9.61 7.10
CA SER A 107 -3.24 9.69 8.53
C SER A 107 -1.91 9.00 8.84
N CYS A 108 -1.02 9.68 9.57
CA CYS A 108 0.23 9.11 10.04
C CYS A 108 -0.03 7.88 10.92
N TYR A 109 0.73 6.81 10.74
CA TYR A 109 0.57 5.59 11.53
C TYR A 109 0.87 5.81 13.02
N ILE A 110 1.77 6.74 13.36
CA ILE A 110 2.18 7.06 14.74
C ILE A 110 1.26 8.13 15.34
N CYS A 111 1.37 9.38 14.90
CA CYS A 111 0.68 10.52 15.53
C CYS A 111 -0.74 10.78 15.02
N LYS A 112 -1.20 10.03 14.00
CA LYS A 112 -2.53 10.14 13.36
C LYS A 112 -2.81 11.46 12.61
N GLN A 113 -1.91 12.45 12.67
CA GLN A 113 -2.01 13.70 11.90
C GLN A 113 -2.09 13.44 10.40
N LYS A 114 -2.82 14.32 9.70
CA LYS A 114 -2.93 14.28 8.24
C LYS A 114 -1.66 14.82 7.59
N TYR A 115 -1.18 14.16 6.54
CA TYR A 115 -0.02 14.58 5.76
C TYR A 115 -0.21 14.23 4.29
N THR A 116 0.47 14.98 3.42
CA THR A 116 0.54 14.75 1.96
C THR A 116 1.96 14.49 1.51
N VAL A 117 2.96 15.15 2.10
CA VAL A 117 4.39 14.94 1.81
C VAL A 117 4.85 13.57 2.31
N VAL A 118 5.31 12.72 1.40
CA VAL A 118 5.70 11.33 1.70
C VAL A 118 7.22 11.21 1.82
N ASP A 119 7.70 10.60 2.90
CA ASP A 119 9.11 10.27 3.09
C ASP A 119 9.58 9.20 2.08
N ALA A 120 10.82 9.32 1.60
CA ALA A 120 11.38 8.39 0.60
C ALA A 120 11.43 6.94 1.11
N PHE A 121 11.53 6.71 2.42
CA PHE A 121 11.53 5.39 3.03
C PHE A 121 10.14 5.00 3.57
N TYR A 122 9.49 5.85 4.36
CA TYR A 122 8.28 5.57 5.12
C TYR A 122 7.00 6.16 4.48
N HIS A 123 6.26 5.37 3.71
CA HIS A 123 5.00 5.80 3.08
C HIS A 123 3.79 5.95 4.04
N GLN A 124 3.93 5.60 5.32
CA GLN A 124 2.84 5.61 6.30
C GLN A 124 3.05 6.64 7.42
N LEU A 125 4.12 7.43 7.37
CA LEU A 125 4.50 8.38 8.41
C LEU A 125 4.49 9.80 7.87
N CYS A 126 4.06 10.77 8.69
CA CYS A 126 4.30 12.17 8.39
C CYS A 126 5.81 12.49 8.47
N PRO A 127 6.27 13.61 7.88
CA PRO A 127 7.70 13.97 7.85
C PRO A 127 8.39 13.92 9.22
N ASP A 128 7.77 14.47 10.27
CA ASP A 128 8.36 14.49 11.62
C ASP A 128 8.52 13.09 12.22
N CYS A 129 7.50 12.24 12.05
CA CYS A 129 7.53 10.86 12.52
C CYS A 129 8.53 10.02 11.73
N ALA A 130 8.68 10.27 10.42
CA ALA A 130 9.68 9.62 9.58
C ALA A 130 11.10 10.02 10.02
N ALA A 131 11.37 11.31 10.20
CA ALA A 131 12.66 11.80 10.69
C ALA A 131 13.03 11.19 12.06
N SER A 132 12.07 11.16 13.00
CA SER A 132 12.27 10.50 14.31
C SER A 132 12.55 9.00 14.18
N SER A 133 11.91 8.33 13.23
CA SER A 133 12.09 6.89 12.99
C SER A 133 13.44 6.58 12.35
N HIS A 134 13.88 7.39 11.38
CA HIS A 134 15.21 7.32 10.78
C HIS A 134 16.30 7.44 11.85
N ALA A 135 16.20 8.45 12.72
CA ALA A 135 17.18 8.67 13.80
C ALA A 135 17.31 7.46 14.75
N LYS A 136 16.20 6.75 15.02
CA LYS A 136 16.19 5.55 15.88
C LYS A 136 16.63 4.29 15.14
N ARG A 137 16.61 4.30 13.81
CA ARG A 137 16.85 3.11 13.01
C ARG A 137 18.23 2.53 13.22
N ASP A 138 19.23 3.41 13.29
CA ASP A 138 20.64 3.03 13.43
C ASP A 138 21.15 3.19 14.87
N ALA A 139 20.26 3.47 15.82
CA ALA A 139 20.59 3.54 17.23
C ALA A 139 21.12 2.18 17.73
N ARG A 140 22.25 2.24 18.44
CA ARG A 140 22.96 1.12 19.07
C ARG A 140 23.03 1.35 20.57
N THR A 141 23.12 0.25 21.32
CA THR A 141 23.28 0.27 22.77
C THR A 141 24.30 -0.79 23.17
N ASP A 142 25.14 -0.53 24.17
CA ASP A 142 25.98 -1.58 24.75
C ASP A 142 25.14 -2.46 25.70
N LEU A 143 25.00 -3.73 25.33
CA LEU A 143 24.29 -4.76 26.07
C LEU A 143 25.25 -5.84 26.61
N THR A 144 26.55 -5.57 26.65
CA THR A 144 27.55 -6.49 27.21
C THR A 144 27.17 -6.91 28.63
N GLY A 145 27.22 -8.22 28.89
CA GLY A 145 26.84 -8.82 30.17
C GLY A 145 25.32 -8.92 30.42
N ARG A 146 24.48 -8.46 29.48
CA ARG A 146 23.02 -8.65 29.55
C ARG A 146 22.60 -9.96 28.91
N ARG A 147 21.51 -10.56 29.42
CA ARG A 147 20.88 -11.76 28.85
C ARG A 147 19.49 -11.39 28.35
N ALA A 148 19.13 -11.83 27.14
CA ALA A 148 17.83 -11.58 26.54
C ALA A 148 17.16 -12.89 26.09
N LEU A 149 15.85 -12.97 26.26
CA LEU A 149 15.00 -14.01 25.67
C LEU A 149 14.12 -13.38 24.61
N LEU A 150 14.23 -13.86 23.37
CA LEU A 150 13.43 -13.38 22.25
C LEU A 150 12.56 -14.49 21.68
N THR A 151 11.25 -14.29 21.71
CA THR A 151 10.31 -15.22 21.08
C THR A 151 10.20 -14.93 19.58
N GLY A 152 10.19 -15.97 18.75
CA GLY A 152 10.02 -15.83 17.31
C GLY A 152 11.22 -15.22 16.57
N GLY A 153 12.45 -15.32 17.11
CA GLY A 153 13.64 -14.66 16.57
C GLY A 153 14.19 -15.18 15.22
N ARG A 154 13.51 -16.11 14.55
CA ARG A 154 14.06 -16.82 13.36
C ARG A 154 14.01 -16.01 12.04
N ALA A 155 13.02 -15.14 11.88
CA ALA A 155 12.73 -14.49 10.60
C ALA A 155 12.04 -13.14 10.80
N LYS A 156 11.93 -12.35 9.73
CA LYS A 156 11.26 -11.04 9.73
C LYS A 156 11.83 -10.13 10.82
N ILE A 157 10.96 -9.31 11.43
CA ILE A 157 11.30 -8.44 12.56
C ILE A 157 12.00 -9.16 13.71
N GLY A 158 11.67 -10.43 13.97
CA GLY A 158 12.31 -11.23 15.01
C GLY A 158 13.80 -11.44 14.74
N MET A 159 14.18 -11.71 13.49
CA MET A 159 15.60 -11.85 13.12
C MET A 159 16.33 -10.51 13.18
N TYR A 160 15.72 -9.40 12.74
CA TYR A 160 16.31 -8.07 12.89
C TYR A 160 16.57 -7.68 14.35
N ILE A 161 15.62 -7.98 15.25
CA ILE A 161 15.79 -7.74 16.69
C ILE A 161 16.90 -8.64 17.23
N ALA A 162 16.91 -9.92 16.87
CA ALA A 162 17.93 -10.86 17.31
C ALA A 162 19.34 -10.40 16.92
N LEU A 163 19.53 -10.04 15.64
CA LEU A 163 20.80 -9.54 15.13
C LEU A 163 21.21 -8.25 15.83
N ARG A 164 20.28 -7.31 16.08
CA ARG A 164 20.59 -6.09 16.82
C ARG A 164 21.08 -6.40 18.24
N LEU A 165 20.35 -7.23 18.98
CA LEU A 165 20.72 -7.62 20.34
C LEU A 165 22.08 -8.32 20.40
N LEU A 166 22.35 -9.23 19.46
CA LEU A 166 23.64 -9.92 19.35
C LEU A 166 24.78 -8.93 19.04
N ARG A 167 24.59 -8.05 18.05
CA ARG A 167 25.58 -7.04 17.65
C ARG A 167 25.84 -5.98 18.72
N ASP A 168 24.86 -5.79 19.60
CA ASP A 168 24.96 -4.93 20.78
C ASP A 168 25.59 -5.65 21.99
N GLY A 169 25.97 -6.94 21.87
CA GLY A 169 26.72 -7.68 22.89
C GLY A 169 25.87 -8.47 23.89
N ALA A 170 24.56 -8.60 23.66
CA ALA A 170 23.70 -9.39 24.54
C ALA A 170 23.90 -10.91 24.37
N HIS A 171 23.88 -11.66 25.47
CA HIS A 171 23.70 -13.10 25.42
C HIS A 171 22.24 -13.43 25.12
N LEU A 172 21.95 -13.79 23.87
CA LEU A 172 20.60 -13.99 23.36
C LEU A 172 20.17 -15.46 23.31
N THR A 173 19.03 -15.78 23.92
CA THR A 173 18.28 -17.01 23.67
C THR A 173 17.09 -16.68 22.78
N ILE A 174 16.97 -17.35 21.62
CA ILE A 174 15.79 -17.23 20.76
C ILE A 174 14.89 -18.46 20.88
N THR A 175 13.58 -18.28 20.79
CA THR A 175 12.63 -19.39 20.67
C THR A 175 12.03 -19.45 19.27
N THR A 176 11.91 -20.66 18.72
CA THR A 176 11.25 -20.88 17.43
C THR A 176 10.86 -22.34 17.26
N ARG A 177 9.81 -22.60 16.48
CA ARG A 177 9.40 -23.96 16.10
C ARG A 177 10.33 -24.63 15.06
N PHE A 178 11.32 -23.91 14.53
CA PHE A 178 12.29 -24.45 13.55
C PHE A 178 13.75 -24.15 13.95
N PRO A 179 14.28 -24.82 14.99
CA PRO A 179 15.59 -24.50 15.56
C PRO A 179 16.75 -24.74 14.58
N ARG A 180 16.68 -25.79 13.75
CA ARG A 180 17.70 -26.08 12.72
C ARG A 180 17.79 -24.98 11.66
N ASP A 181 16.63 -24.46 11.23
CA ASP A 181 16.59 -23.34 10.28
C ASP A 181 17.17 -22.08 10.92
N ALA A 182 16.81 -21.75 12.16
CA ALA A 182 17.38 -20.61 12.86
C ALA A 182 18.91 -20.70 12.94
N VAL A 183 19.46 -21.82 13.41
CA VAL A 183 20.92 -22.02 13.49
C VAL A 183 21.59 -21.80 12.13
N ARG A 184 21.03 -22.35 11.04
CA ARG A 184 21.55 -22.14 9.68
C ARG A 184 21.56 -20.66 9.30
N ARG A 185 20.45 -19.94 9.52
CA ARG A 185 20.30 -18.51 9.16
C ARG A 185 21.25 -17.60 9.93
N PHE A 186 21.42 -17.84 11.23
CA PHE A 186 22.34 -17.05 12.04
C PHE A 186 23.80 -17.37 11.69
N ARG A 187 24.13 -18.62 11.35
CA ARG A 187 25.49 -19.01 10.91
C ARG A 187 25.88 -18.46 9.54
N SER A 188 24.92 -18.19 8.66
CA SER A 188 25.21 -17.60 7.35
C SER A 188 25.48 -16.10 7.42
N MET A 189 25.33 -15.47 8.59
CA MET A 189 25.64 -14.04 8.75
C MET A 189 27.16 -13.81 8.69
N PRO A 190 27.63 -12.75 8.02
CA PRO A 190 29.06 -12.46 7.92
C PRO A 190 29.76 -12.26 9.28
N ASP A 191 29.02 -11.78 10.27
CA ASP A 191 29.46 -11.46 11.63
C ASP A 191 29.15 -12.58 12.65
N ALA A 192 28.89 -13.80 12.19
CA ALA A 192 28.60 -14.93 13.07
C ALA A 192 29.86 -15.43 13.80
N GLU A 193 29.83 -15.45 15.13
CA GLU A 193 30.81 -16.19 15.93
C GLU A 193 30.60 -17.71 15.81
N PRO A 194 31.67 -18.53 15.96
CA PRO A 194 31.53 -19.98 16.04
C PRO A 194 30.65 -20.38 17.23
N VAL A 195 29.66 -21.24 16.98
CA VAL A 195 28.70 -21.69 17.99
C VAL A 195 29.42 -22.47 19.09
N ARG A 196 29.31 -21.99 20.34
CA ARG A 196 29.62 -22.78 21.54
C ARG A 196 28.69 -23.97 21.61
N GLN A 197 29.27 -25.17 21.66
CA GLN A 197 28.52 -26.41 21.70
C GLN A 197 27.75 -26.53 23.03
N PRO A 198 26.67 -27.33 23.10
CA PRO A 198 25.93 -27.53 24.34
C PRO A 198 26.81 -27.97 25.52
N GLN A 199 27.89 -28.70 25.23
CA GLN A 199 28.94 -29.11 26.18
C GLN A 199 29.83 -27.97 26.71
N ASP A 200 29.78 -26.77 26.12
CA ASP A 200 30.60 -25.61 26.50
C ASP A 200 29.88 -24.67 27.50
N ARG A 201 28.74 -25.11 28.06
CA ARG A 201 27.98 -24.37 29.05
C ARG A 201 28.44 -24.80 30.45
N PRO A 202 28.84 -23.88 31.35
CA PRO A 202 29.23 -24.22 32.72
C PRO A 202 28.06 -24.81 33.51
#